data_AF-A0A3S5AGJ4-F1
#
_entry.id   AF-A0A3S5AGJ4-F1
#
_cell.length_a   1.000
_cell.length_b   1.000
_cell.length_c   1.000
_cell.angle_alpha   90.00
_cell.angle_beta   90.00
_cell.angle_gamma   90.00
#
_symmetry.space_group_name_H-M   'P 1'
#
loop_
_entity.id
_entity.type
_entity.pdbx_description
1 polymer ?
#
loop_
_entity_poly.entity_id
_entity_poly.type
_entity_poly.pdbx_seq_one_letter_code
_entity_poly.pdbx_strand_id
1 'polypeptide(L)'
;MLKDLEDSLLRELATSQGNMLDNMELVETLEGTKLKATEVAEKLALGAQTAADIDRLRDGYRPAARRGAILFFVLTDMANINAMYQFSLSAYLGVFKTALRRSMPDPVLAKRLRSIINTLTLNAYSYGCIGEL
;
A
#
# COMPACT_ATOMS: atom_id res chain seq x y z
N MET A 1 15.59 11.30 13.27
CA MET A 1 14.87 11.30 14.56
C MET A 1 15.63 10.55 15.65
N LEU A 2 15.84 9.22 15.58
CA LEU A 2 16.63 8.49 16.60
C LEU A 2 18.10 8.94 16.65
N LYS A 3 18.71 9.09 15.47
CA LYS A 3 20.10 9.54 15.33
C LYS A 3 20.32 10.96 15.86
N ASP A 4 19.39 11.87 15.60
CA ASP A 4 19.47 13.25 16.10
C ASP A 4 19.35 13.31 17.64
N LEU A 5 18.59 12.39 18.23
CA LEU A 5 18.42 12.27 19.68
C LEU A 5 19.68 11.68 20.34
N GLU A 6 20.30 10.70 19.69
CA GLU A 6 21.60 10.13 20.07
C GLU A 6 22.72 11.18 19.99
N ASP A 7 22.76 11.96 18.90
CA ASP A 7 23.75 13.02 18.70
C ASP A 7 23.59 14.16 19.72
N SER A 8 22.34 14.54 20.06
CA SER A 8 22.06 15.49 21.15
C SER A 8 22.50 14.96 22.51
N LEU A 9 22.23 13.68 22.81
CA LEU A 9 22.62 13.05 24.06
C LEU A 9 24.15 12.96 24.22
N LEU A 10 24.85 12.55 23.16
CA LEU A 10 26.31 12.49 23.10
C LEU A 10 26.93 13.87 23.30
N ARG A 11 26.31 14.90 22.72
CA ARG A 11 26.75 16.28 22.88
C ARG A 11 26.60 16.77 24.32
N GLU A 12 25.47 16.53 24.96
CA GLU A 12 25.26 16.92 26.37
C GLU A 12 26.22 16.19 27.32
N LEU A 13 26.44 14.89 27.13
CA LEU A 13 27.44 14.11 27.87
C LEU A 13 28.87 14.65 27.72
N ALA A 14 29.26 15.05 26.51
CA ALA A 14 30.59 15.60 26.23
C ALA A 14 30.78 17.03 26.77
N THR A 15 29.69 17.78 26.99
CA THR A 15 29.74 19.18 27.45
C THR A 15 29.63 19.30 28.97
N SER A 16 29.24 18.23 29.67
CA SER A 16 29.19 18.15 31.14
C SER A 16 30.61 18.14 31.76
N GLN A 17 31.10 19.30 32.20
CA GLN A 17 32.23 19.41 33.12
C GLN A 17 31.72 19.72 34.53
N GLY A 18 31.56 18.70 35.38
CA GLY A 18 31.08 18.84 36.76
C GLY A 18 30.29 17.62 37.24
N ASN A 19 30.07 17.50 38.55
CA ASN A 19 29.39 16.36 39.21
C ASN A 19 28.02 16.09 38.55
N MET A 20 27.85 14.93 37.91
CA MET A 20 26.66 14.56 37.11
C MET A 20 25.33 14.69 37.88
N LEU A 21 25.37 14.68 39.21
CA LEU A 21 24.19 14.78 40.08
C LEU A 21 23.64 16.22 40.23
N ASP A 22 24.40 17.27 39.90
CA ASP A 22 23.96 18.68 40.00
C ASP A 22 23.32 19.22 38.71
N ASN A 23 23.36 18.45 37.62
CA ASN A 23 22.90 18.92 36.32
C ASN A 23 21.46 18.43 36.04
N MET A 24 20.49 19.06 36.72
CA MET A 24 19.06 18.72 36.64
C MET A 24 18.53 18.74 35.19
N GLU A 25 19.05 19.63 34.35
CA GLU A 25 18.74 19.72 32.92
C GLU A 25 19.14 18.44 32.14
N LEU A 26 20.29 17.85 32.46
CA LEU A 26 20.74 16.59 31.84
C LEU A 26 19.84 15.41 32.21
N VAL A 27 19.37 15.37 33.47
CA VAL A 27 18.43 14.35 33.95
C VAL A 27 17.10 14.45 33.21
N GLU A 28 16.58 15.67 33.03
CA GLU A 28 15.36 15.91 32.25
C GLU A 28 15.53 15.53 30.77
N THR A 29 16.66 15.86 30.13
CA THR A 29 16.92 15.44 28.74
C THR A 29 17.03 13.93 28.60
N LEU A 30 17.63 13.24 29.58
CA LEU A 30 17.73 11.78 29.61
C LEU A 30 16.34 11.12 29.73
N GLU A 31 15.50 11.62 30.64
CA GLU A 31 14.13 11.12 30.79
C GLU A 31 13.29 11.41 29.53
N GLY A 32 13.38 12.62 28.98
CA GLY A 32 12.72 12.98 27.73
C GLY A 32 13.19 12.14 26.54
N THR A 33 14.48 11.82 26.47
CA THR A 33 15.06 10.96 25.44
C THR A 33 14.58 9.52 25.57
N LYS A 34 14.56 8.98 26.80
CA LYS A 34 14.05 7.65 27.08
C LYS A 34 12.56 7.53 26.72
N LEU A 35 11.75 8.52 27.05
CA LEU A 35 10.33 8.57 26.70
C LEU A 35 10.13 8.59 25.17
N LYS A 36 10.83 9.47 24.46
CA LYS A 36 10.78 9.55 23.00
C LYS A 36 11.25 8.26 22.33
N ALA A 37 12.32 7.64 22.84
CA ALA A 37 12.81 6.37 22.32
C ALA A 37 11.77 5.25 22.48
N THR A 38 11.08 5.21 23.62
CA THR A 38 9.99 4.26 23.90
C THR A 38 8.80 4.49 22.96
N GLU A 39 8.38 5.74 22.80
CA GLU A 39 7.30 6.11 21.88
C GLU A 39 7.62 5.73 20.43
N VAL A 40 8.86 5.97 19.98
CA VAL A 40 9.29 5.60 18.63
C VAL A 40 9.31 4.08 18.46
N ALA A 41 9.78 3.33 19.45
CA ALA A 41 9.75 1.87 19.42
C ALA A 41 8.31 1.32 19.31
N GLU A 42 7.37 1.87 20.08
CA GLU A 42 5.95 1.52 20.01
C GLU A 42 5.35 1.83 18.63
N LYS A 43 5.63 3.02 18.07
CA LYS A 43 5.18 3.41 16.73
C LYS A 43 5.75 2.51 15.63
N LEU A 44 7.02 2.11 15.75
CA LEU A 44 7.64 1.17 14.81
C LEU A 44 6.96 -0.21 14.88
N ALA A 45 6.68 -0.71 16.09
CA ALA A 45 5.98 -1.98 16.27
C ALA A 45 4.56 -1.93 15.67
N LEU A 46 3.80 -0.86 15.94
CA LEU A 46 2.48 -0.62 15.36
C LEU A 46 2.53 -0.51 13.83
N GLY A 47 3.54 0.18 13.30
CA GLY A 47 3.77 0.33 11.87
C GLY A 47 4.04 -1.02 11.19
N ALA A 48 4.87 -1.86 11.80
CA ALA A 48 5.16 -3.20 11.30
C ALA A 48 3.89 -4.09 11.27
N GLN A 49 3.09 -4.05 12.33
CA GLN A 49 1.81 -4.77 12.38
C GLN A 49 0.85 -4.29 11.29
N THR A 50 0.70 -2.96 11.16
CA THR A 50 -0.18 -2.35 10.14
C THR A 50 0.26 -2.71 8.73
N ALA A 51 1.57 -2.72 8.45
CA ALA A 51 2.11 -3.10 7.15
C ALA A 51 1.77 -4.56 6.82
N ALA A 52 1.92 -5.47 7.79
CA ALA A 52 1.56 -6.87 7.62
C ALA A 52 0.06 -7.06 7.32
N ASP A 53 -0.80 -6.29 8.00
CA ASP A 53 -2.25 -6.33 7.76
C ASP A 53 -2.63 -5.78 6.38
N ILE A 54 -1.98 -4.70 5.93
CA ILE A 54 -2.14 -4.16 4.58
C ILE A 54 -1.72 -5.20 3.53
N ASP A 55 -0.57 -5.85 3.71
CA ASP A 55 -0.07 -6.85 2.77
C ASP A 55 -1.03 -8.05 2.69
N ARG A 56 -1.54 -8.51 3.84
CA ARG A 56 -2.55 -9.58 3.89
C ARG A 56 -3.82 -9.21 3.15
N LEU A 57 -4.34 -7.99 3.37
CA LEU A 57 -5.53 -7.51 2.68
C LEU A 57 -5.29 -7.39 1.17
N ARG A 58 -4.15 -6.85 0.76
CA ARG A 58 -3.75 -6.72 -0.66
C ARG A 58 -3.67 -8.08 -1.34
N ASP A 59 -3.04 -9.06 -0.70
CA ASP A 59 -2.90 -10.41 -1.24
C ASP A 59 -4.24 -11.11 -1.41
N GLY A 60 -5.22 -10.79 -0.56
CA GLY A 60 -6.61 -11.22 -0.73
C GLY A 60 -7.21 -10.85 -2.10
N TYR A 61 -6.79 -9.74 -2.71
CA TYR A 61 -7.28 -9.29 -4.01
C TYR A 61 -6.48 -9.81 -5.22
N ARG A 62 -5.39 -10.55 -4.99
CA ARG A 62 -4.54 -11.12 -6.06
C ARG A 62 -5.32 -11.95 -7.09
N PRO A 63 -6.36 -12.73 -6.76
CA PRO A 63 -7.15 -13.45 -7.77
C PRO A 63 -7.85 -12.53 -8.78
N ALA A 64 -8.42 -11.40 -8.32
CA ALA A 64 -9.06 -10.43 -9.21
C ALA A 64 -8.02 -9.69 -10.08
N ALA A 65 -6.86 -9.34 -9.51
CA ALA A 65 -5.76 -8.76 -10.26
C ALA A 65 -5.24 -9.69 -11.35
N ARG A 66 -5.06 -10.99 -11.03
CA ARG A 66 -4.66 -12.02 -12.00
C ARG A 66 -5.67 -12.14 -13.15
N ARG A 67 -6.97 -12.13 -12.86
CA ARG A 67 -8.00 -12.13 -13.91
C ARG A 67 -7.88 -10.91 -14.81
N GLY A 68 -7.68 -9.71 -14.25
CA GLY A 68 -7.48 -8.50 -15.02
C GLY A 68 -6.26 -8.58 -15.94
N ALA A 69 -5.13 -9.04 -15.42
CA ALA A 69 -3.92 -9.23 -16.23
C ALA A 69 -4.17 -10.18 -17.41
N ILE A 70 -4.82 -11.33 -17.17
CA ILE A 70 -5.18 -12.28 -18.23
C ILE A 70 -6.05 -11.61 -19.29
N LEU A 71 -7.09 -10.88 -18.89
CA LEU A 71 -7.99 -10.21 -19.83
C LEU A 71 -7.27 -9.15 -20.68
N PHE A 72 -6.37 -8.37 -20.08
CA PHE A 72 -5.57 -7.39 -20.81
C PHE A 72 -4.69 -8.05 -21.87
N PHE A 73 -3.95 -9.10 -21.49
CA PHE A 73 -3.09 -9.80 -22.44
C PHE A 73 -3.88 -10.45 -23.57
N VAL A 74 -5.05 -11.05 -23.27
CA VAL A 74 -5.93 -11.59 -24.32
C VAL A 74 -6.37 -10.50 -25.30
N LEU A 75 -6.72 -9.29 -24.81
CA LEU A 75 -7.07 -8.17 -25.69
C LEU A 75 -5.86 -7.73 -26.53
N THR A 76 -4.67 -7.64 -25.94
CA THR A 76 -3.45 -7.27 -26.68
C THR A 76 -3.10 -8.30 -27.75
N ASP A 77 -3.28 -9.60 -27.46
CA ASP A 77 -2.99 -10.69 -28.39
C ASP A 77 -3.94 -10.70 -29.61
N MET A 78 -5.09 -10.02 -29.56
CA MET A 78 -5.99 -9.88 -30.72
C MET A 78 -5.35 -9.13 -31.88
N ALA A 79 -4.35 -8.28 -31.63
CA ALA A 79 -3.58 -7.61 -32.67
C ALA A 79 -2.87 -8.59 -33.61
N ASN A 80 -2.57 -9.82 -33.14
CA ASN A 80 -1.97 -10.87 -33.96
C ASN A 80 -2.96 -11.45 -34.99
N ILE A 81 -4.27 -11.32 -34.74
CA ILE A 81 -5.31 -11.74 -35.67
C ILE A 81 -5.56 -10.64 -36.70
N ASN A 82 -5.69 -9.39 -36.25
CA ASN A 82 -5.82 -8.23 -37.11
C ASN A 82 -5.24 -6.99 -36.43
N ALA A 83 -4.38 -6.26 -37.15
CA ALA A 83 -3.68 -5.08 -36.66
C ALA A 83 -4.60 -3.92 -36.22
N MET A 84 -5.87 -3.92 -36.59
CA MET A 84 -6.85 -2.94 -36.11
C MET A 84 -7.27 -3.16 -34.64
N TYR A 85 -7.10 -4.37 -34.08
CA TYR A 85 -7.40 -4.68 -32.68
C TYR A 85 -6.26 -4.28 -31.74
N GLN A 86 -5.92 -2.99 -31.73
CA GLN A 86 -4.97 -2.43 -30.78
C GLN A 86 -5.68 -1.80 -29.59
N PHE A 87 -5.33 -2.26 -28.40
CA PHE A 87 -5.88 -1.76 -27.15
C PHE A 87 -4.76 -1.15 -26.30
N SER A 88 -4.99 0.06 -25.79
CA SER A 88 -4.04 0.71 -24.89
C SER A 88 -4.27 0.28 -23.44
N LEU A 89 -3.19 0.15 -22.68
CA LEU A 89 -3.27 -0.13 -21.25
C LEU A 89 -4.04 0.95 -20.49
N SER A 90 -3.90 2.22 -20.90
CA SER A 90 -4.61 3.34 -20.25
C SER A 90 -6.13 3.24 -20.40
N ALA A 91 -6.63 2.89 -21.59
CA ALA A 91 -8.06 2.68 -21.82
C ALA A 91 -8.57 1.45 -21.05
N TYR A 92 -7.82 0.34 -21.07
CA TYR A 92 -8.15 -0.85 -20.29
C TYR A 92 -8.21 -0.57 -18.78
N LEU A 93 -7.28 0.23 -18.25
CA LEU A 93 -7.32 0.65 -16.84
C LEU A 93 -8.57 1.49 -16.51
N GLY A 94 -9.11 2.23 -17.49
CA GLY A 94 -10.43 2.87 -17.39
C GLY A 94 -11.55 1.86 -17.18
N VAL A 95 -11.63 0.83 -18.04
CA VAL A 95 -12.58 -0.28 -17.93
C VAL A 95 -12.46 -0.99 -16.58
N PHE A 96 -11.22 -1.27 -16.16
CA PHE A 96 -10.91 -1.93 -14.90
C PHE A 96 -11.39 -1.11 -13.69
N LYS A 97 -11.12 0.20 -13.66
CA LYS A 97 -11.60 1.09 -12.60
C LYS A 97 -13.12 1.17 -12.57
N THR A 98 -13.77 1.23 -13.73
CA THR A 98 -15.23 1.20 -13.82
C THR A 98 -15.80 -0.10 -13.27
N ALA A 99 -15.19 -1.25 -13.58
CA ALA A 99 -15.61 -2.54 -13.03
C ALA A 99 -15.49 -2.60 -11.50
N LEU A 100 -14.39 -2.07 -10.93
CA LEU A 100 -14.23 -1.98 -9.48
C LEU A 100 -15.31 -1.12 -8.82
N ARG A 101 -15.66 0.02 -9.44
CA ARG A 101 -16.70 0.94 -8.93
C ARG A 101 -18.12 0.35 -9.05
N ARG A 102 -18.42 -0.35 -10.15
CA ARG A 102 -19.77 -0.89 -10.43
C ARG A 102 -20.03 -2.26 -9.83
N SER A 103 -18.99 -3.02 -9.52
CA SER A 103 -19.14 -4.33 -8.87
C SER A 103 -19.84 -4.18 -7.51
N MET A 104 -20.70 -5.14 -7.17
CA MET A 104 -21.49 -5.12 -5.93
C MET A 104 -20.58 -5.28 -4.70
N PRO A 105 -20.66 -4.37 -3.70
CA PRO A 105 -19.89 -4.51 -2.47
C PRO A 105 -20.41 -5.70 -1.65
N ASP A 106 -19.51 -6.41 -0.99
CA ASP A 106 -19.87 -7.51 -0.09
C ASP A 106 -18.84 -7.58 1.05
N PRO A 107 -19.25 -7.74 2.31
CA PRO A 107 -18.32 -7.87 3.44
C PRO A 107 -17.49 -9.15 3.39
N VAL A 108 -17.98 -10.19 2.72
CA VAL A 108 -17.25 -11.44 2.50
C VAL A 108 -16.35 -11.27 1.28
N LEU A 109 -15.03 -11.21 1.52
CA LEU A 109 -14.03 -11.03 0.46
C LEU A 109 -14.23 -11.97 -0.73
N ALA A 110 -14.50 -13.26 -0.50
CA ALA A 110 -14.72 -14.22 -1.59
C ALA A 110 -15.94 -13.88 -2.47
N LYS A 111 -17.02 -13.33 -1.89
CA LYS A 111 -18.19 -12.86 -2.66
C LYS A 111 -17.86 -11.57 -3.39
N ARG A 112 -17.17 -10.63 -2.74
CA ARG A 112 -16.70 -9.39 -3.36
C ARG A 112 -15.81 -9.65 -4.57
N LEU A 113 -14.84 -10.56 -4.45
CA LEU A 113 -13.94 -10.94 -5.53
C LEU A 113 -14.70 -11.55 -6.71
N ARG A 114 -15.68 -12.43 -6.45
CA ARG A 114 -16.53 -12.98 -7.51
C ARG A 114 -17.31 -11.89 -8.23
N SER A 115 -17.88 -10.93 -7.50
CA SER A 115 -18.56 -9.80 -8.14
C SER A 115 -17.60 -8.98 -9.00
N ILE A 116 -16.41 -8.63 -8.49
CA ILE A 116 -15.40 -7.89 -9.25
C ILE A 116 -15.00 -8.64 -10.52
N ILE A 117 -14.68 -9.93 -10.41
CA ILE A 117 -14.25 -10.78 -11.53
C ILE A 117 -15.33 -10.87 -12.60
N ASN A 118 -16.60 -11.03 -12.20
CA ASN A 118 -17.72 -11.13 -13.14
C ASN A 118 -17.96 -9.80 -13.86
N THR A 119 -18.03 -8.69 -13.11
CA THR A 119 -18.21 -7.36 -13.69
C THR A 119 -17.04 -6.99 -14.59
N LEU A 120 -15.80 -7.28 -14.19
CA LEU A 120 -14.62 -7.01 -15.00
C LEU A 120 -14.62 -7.82 -16.29
N THR A 121 -14.98 -9.11 -16.22
CA THR A 121 -15.04 -9.97 -17.41
C THR A 121 -16.07 -9.44 -18.40
N LEU A 122 -17.26 -9.05 -17.93
CA LEU A 122 -18.30 -8.50 -18.78
C LEU A 122 -17.87 -7.17 -19.41
N ASN A 123 -17.34 -6.25 -18.61
CA ASN A 123 -16.90 -4.95 -19.12
C ASN A 123 -15.75 -5.07 -20.12
N ALA A 124 -14.78 -5.96 -19.86
CA ALA A 124 -13.68 -6.21 -20.79
C ALA A 124 -14.16 -6.84 -22.11
N TYR A 125 -15.15 -7.74 -22.04
CA TYR A 125 -15.79 -8.32 -23.22
C TYR A 125 -16.52 -7.26 -24.05
N SER A 126 -17.38 -6.45 -23.42
CA SER A 126 -18.08 -5.36 -24.11
C SER A 126 -17.10 -4.36 -24.73
N TYR A 127 -16.05 -3.98 -24.00
CA TYR A 127 -15.02 -3.10 -24.51
C TYR A 127 -14.29 -3.68 -25.73
N GLY A 128 -13.88 -4.96 -25.67
CA GLY A 128 -13.15 -5.61 -26.76
C GLY A 128 -14.00 -5.89 -28.01
N CYS A 129 -15.27 -6.27 -27.83
CA CYS A 129 -16.14 -6.68 -28.94
C CYS A 129 -17.03 -5.56 -29.50
N ILE A 130 -17.43 -4.60 -28.67
CA ILE A 130 -18.44 -3.57 -29.01
C ILE A 130 -17.80 -2.17 -29.10
N GLY A 131 -16.66 -1.95 -28.42
CA GLY A 131 -15.98 -0.65 -28.39
C GLY A 131 -16.62 0.38 -27.44
N GLU A 132 -17.65 0.00 -26.69
CA GLU A 132 -18.34 0.86 -25.72
C GLU A 132 -17.84 0.62 -24.28
N LEU A 133 -17.79 1.70 -23.49
CA LEU A 133 -17.28 1.79 -22.10
C LEU A 133 -18.43 1.94 -21.09
#